data_AF-A0A2K3MLX6-F1
#
_entry.id   AF-A0A2K3MLX6-F1
#
_cell.length_a   1.000
_cell.length_b   1.000
_cell.length_c   1.000
_cell.angle_alpha   90.00
_cell.angle_beta   90.00
_cell.angle_gamma   90.00
#
_symmetry.space_group_name_H-M   'P 1'
#
loop_
_entity.id
_entity.type
_entity.pdbx_description
1 polymer ?
#
loop_
_entity_poly.entity_id
_entity_poly.type
_entity_poly.pdbx_seq_one_letter_code
_entity_poly.pdbx_strand_id
1 'polypeptide(L)'
;SEKALQKCKQHIELIANTLQLEGFSRIDAFVNVDSGEVLIIEVNTVPGMTPSTVLVHQALAEQPPLYPHQFFRTLLDLASERAM
;
A
#
# COMPACT_ATOMS: atom_id res chain seq x y z
N SER A 1 -17.91 -3.74 -5.79
CA SER A 1 -17.79 -4.34 -7.13
C SER A 1 -16.32 -4.59 -7.45
N GLU A 2 -15.95 -5.72 -8.05
CA GLU A 2 -14.56 -6.03 -8.44
C GLU A 2 -13.96 -4.94 -9.35
N LYS A 3 -14.78 -4.39 -10.26
CA LYS A 3 -14.40 -3.27 -11.13
C LYS A 3 -14.07 -1.99 -10.36
N ALA A 4 -14.83 -1.68 -9.31
CA ALA A 4 -14.59 -0.50 -8.46
C ALA A 4 -13.31 -0.68 -7.63
N LEU A 5 -13.05 -1.89 -7.13
CA LEU A 5 -11.81 -2.21 -6.43
C LEU A 5 -10.59 -2.07 -7.35
N GLN A 6 -10.68 -2.57 -8.58
CA GLN A 6 -9.58 -2.45 -9.55
C GLN A 6 -9.27 -0.98 -9.88
N LYS A 7 -10.31 -0.16 -10.10
CA LYS A 7 -10.15 1.29 -10.28
C LYS A 7 -9.53 1.97 -9.06
N CYS A 8 -9.96 1.60 -7.86
CA CYS A 8 -9.38 2.11 -6.62
C CYS A 8 -7.88 1.82 -6.57
N LYS A 9 -7.45 0.57 -6.83
CA LYS A 9 -6.03 0.20 -6.87
C LYS A 9 -5.24 1.05 -7.88
N GLN A 10 -5.78 1.27 -9.08
CA GLN A 10 -5.15 2.12 -10.11
C GLN A 10 -5.01 3.58 -9.65
N HIS A 11 -6.04 4.14 -8.99
CA HIS A 11 -5.97 5.50 -8.46
C HIS A 11 -4.95 5.61 -7.32
N ILE A 12 -4.90 4.62 -6.42
CA ILE A 12 -3.90 4.58 -5.35
C ILE A 12 -2.47 4.52 -5.91
N GLU A 13 -2.23 3.71 -6.95
CA GLU A 13 -0.94 3.65 -7.65
C GLU A 13 -0.57 5.00 -8.30
N LEU A 14 -1.51 5.63 -9.00
CA LEU A 14 -1.32 6.96 -9.59
C LEU A 14 -0.91 7.99 -8.51
N ILE A 15 -1.57 7.95 -7.35
CA ILE A 15 -1.30 8.87 -6.24
C ILE A 15 0.08 8.61 -5.65
N ALA A 16 0.44 7.35 -5.41
CA ALA A 16 1.77 6.97 -4.91
C ALA A 16 2.89 7.44 -5.85
N ASN A 17 2.73 7.22 -7.16
CA ASN A 17 3.70 7.67 -8.17
C ASN A 17 3.79 9.19 -8.27
N THR A 18 2.65 9.88 -8.22
CA THR A 18 2.60 11.36 -8.27
C THR A 18 3.29 11.98 -7.05
N LEU A 19 3.14 11.35 -5.88
CA LEU A 19 3.79 11.77 -4.64
C LEU A 19 5.23 11.25 -4.50
N GLN A 20 5.74 10.50 -5.48
CA GLN A 20 7.08 9.92 -5.47
C GLN A 20 7.34 9.09 -4.20
N LEU A 21 6.33 8.31 -3.79
CA LEU A 21 6.46 7.42 -2.65
C LEU A 21 7.37 6.24 -3.01
N GLU A 22 8.23 5.89 -2.06
CA GLU A 22 9.19 4.81 -2.22
C GLU A 22 9.19 3.91 -0.99
N GLY A 23 9.63 2.66 -1.17
CA GLY A 23 9.55 1.65 -0.12
C GLY A 23 8.10 1.27 0.16
N PHE A 24 7.54 1.75 1.27
CA PHE A 24 6.17 1.46 1.67
C PHE A 24 5.49 2.68 2.27
N SER A 25 4.17 2.75 2.09
CA SER A 25 3.31 3.78 2.65
C SER A 25 1.92 3.19 2.88
N ARG A 26 1.19 3.72 3.86
CA ARG A 26 -0.26 3.47 4.01
C ARG A 26 -1.02 4.68 3.50
N ILE A 27 -1.88 4.49 2.51
CA ILE A 27 -2.75 5.53 1.97
C ILE A 27 -4.17 5.27 2.47
N ASP A 28 -4.68 6.19 3.28
CA ASP A 28 -6.04 6.11 3.82
C ASP A 28 -6.97 6.94 2.93
N ALA A 29 -8.09 6.35 2.50
CA ALA A 29 -8.97 6.98 1.52
C ALA A 29 -10.43 6.54 1.69
N PHE A 30 -11.36 7.42 1.27
CA PHE A 30 -12.74 7.03 0.97
C PHE A 30 -12.85 6.56 -0.46
N VAL A 31 -13.67 5.53 -0.69
CA VAL A 31 -13.91 4.97 -2.03
C VAL A 31 -15.40 4.92 -2.30
N ASN A 32 -15.82 5.46 -3.43
CA ASN A 32 -17.18 5.25 -3.92
C ASN A 32 -17.30 3.82 -4.48
N VAL A 33 -18.17 3.00 -3.88
CA VAL A 33 -18.29 1.56 -4.18
C VAL A 33 -18.83 1.24 -5.57
N ASP A 34 -19.48 2.21 -6.22
CA ASP A 34 -20.08 2.06 -7.55
C ASP A 34 -19.14 2.61 -8.63
N SER A 35 -18.61 3.82 -8.43
CA SER A 35 -17.78 4.50 -9.44
C SER A 35 -16.29 4.13 -9.38
N GLY A 36 -15.79 3.77 -8.19
CA GLY A 36 -14.37 3.59 -7.89
C GLY A 36 -13.61 4.91 -7.70
N GLU A 37 -14.32 6.03 -7.56
CA GLU A 37 -13.73 7.33 -7.20
C GLU A 37 -13.08 7.27 -5.81
N VAL A 38 -11.91 7.89 -5.68
CA VAL A 38 -11.08 7.85 -4.47
C VAL A 38 -10.88 9.27 -3.95
N LEU A 39 -11.19 9.50 -2.68
CA LEU A 39 -10.88 10.73 -1.95
C LEU A 39 -9.84 10.42 -0.88
N ILE A 40 -8.65 11.01 -1.01
CA ILE A 40 -7.53 10.80 -0.07
C ILE A 40 -7.79 11.51 1.25
N ILE A 41 -7.56 10.79 2.35
CA ILE A 41 -7.59 11.32 3.71
C ILE A 41 -6.17 11.70 4.13
N GLU A 42 -5.26 10.72 4.12
CA GLU A 42 -3.86 10.91 4.50
C GLU A 42 -2.93 9.89 3.83
N VAL A 43 -1.65 10.25 3.79
CA VAL A 43 -0.56 9.39 3.31
C VAL A 43 0.46 9.24 4.45
N ASN A 44 0.51 8.04 5.02
CA ASN A 44 1.45 7.67 6.06
C ASN A 44 2.70 7.05 5.43
N THR A 45 3.74 7.86 5.23
CA THR A 45 5.02 7.41 4.66
C THR A 45 5.82 6.51 5.61
N VAL A 46 5.55 6.59 6.92
CA VAL A 46 6.07 5.64 7.92
C VAL A 46 4.89 5.23 8.81
N PRO A 47 4.10 4.22 8.40
CA PRO A 47 2.98 3.74 9.21
C PRO A 47 3.47 3.01 10.46
N GLY A 48 2.55 2.71 11.37
CA GLY A 48 2.84 1.86 12.53
C GLY A 48 3.46 0.51 12.13
N MET A 49 4.26 -0.08 13.04
CA MET A 49 5.01 -1.32 12.79
C MET A 49 4.62 -2.45 13.74
N THR A 50 3.45 -2.34 14.39
CA THR A 50 2.93 -3.37 15.30
C THR A 50 2.29 -4.52 14.50
N PRO A 51 2.14 -5.72 15.10
CA PRO A 51 1.44 -6.83 14.46
C PRO A 51 0.00 -6.51 14.02
N SER A 52 -0.65 -5.54 14.68
CA SER A 52 -2.01 -5.07 14.38
C SER A 52 -2.07 -4.03 13.24
N THR A 53 -0.94 -3.69 12.63
CA THR A 53 -0.91 -2.71 11.53
C THR A 53 -1.60 -3.27 10.30
N VAL A 54 -2.60 -2.55 9.79
CA VAL A 54 -3.44 -2.99 8.66
C VAL A 54 -2.63 -3.37 7.42
N LEU A 55 -1.54 -2.67 7.13
CA LEU A 55 -0.68 -2.96 5.97
C LEU A 55 -0.08 -4.37 6.03
N VAL A 56 0.29 -4.84 7.22
CA VAL A 56 0.81 -6.20 7.44
C VAL A 56 -0.28 -7.25 7.17
N HIS A 57 -1.52 -6.96 7.59
CA HIS A 57 -2.66 -7.83 7.30
C HIS A 57 -3.03 -7.85 5.81
N GLN A 58 -2.90 -6.71 5.12
CA GLN A 58 -3.12 -6.63 3.67
C GLN A 58 -2.07 -7.45 2.91
N ALA A 59 -0.79 -7.36 3.27
CA ALA A 59 0.28 -8.18 2.69
C ALA A 59 0.02 -9.69 2.87
N LEU A 60 -0.48 -10.09 4.04
CA LEU A 60 -0.89 -11.48 4.31
C LEU A 60 -2.12 -11.94 3.53
N ALA A 61 -2.99 -11.01 3.10
CA ALA A 61 -4.19 -11.32 2.32
C ALA A 61 -3.93 -11.44 0.81
N GLU A 62 -2.74 -11.05 0.33
CA GLU A 62 -2.33 -11.22 -1.06
C GLU A 62 -2.19 -12.71 -1.44
N GLN A 63 -2.10 -12.97 -2.74
CA GLN A 63 -1.96 -14.32 -3.30
C GLN A 63 -0.75 -14.38 -4.23
N PRO A 64 0.36 -15.04 -3.83
CA PRO A 64 0.58 -15.73 -2.55
C PRO A 64 0.67 -14.77 -1.35
N PRO A 65 0.40 -15.23 -0.12
CA PRO A 65 0.49 -14.40 1.07
C PRO A 65 1.93 -13.97 1.32
N LEU A 66 2.12 -12.68 1.61
CA LEU A 66 3.43 -12.13 1.96
C LEU A 66 3.56 -12.03 3.48
N TYR A 67 4.30 -12.96 4.08
CA TYR A 67 4.46 -13.02 5.53
C TYR A 67 5.30 -11.84 6.05
N PRO A 68 5.11 -11.39 7.31
CA PRO A 68 5.78 -10.20 7.84
C PRO A 68 7.31 -10.22 7.66
N HIS A 69 7.96 -11.36 7.88
CA HIS A 69 9.41 -11.47 7.71
C HIS A 69 9.85 -11.24 6.26
N GLN A 70 9.07 -11.73 5.28
CA GLN A 70 9.34 -11.53 3.85
C GLN A 70 9.05 -10.07 3.48
N PHE A 71 7.91 -9.53 3.93
CA PHE A 71 7.55 -8.14 3.69
C PHE A 71 8.65 -7.18 4.15
N PHE A 72 9.08 -7.27 5.40
CA PHE A 72 10.14 -6.40 5.92
C PHE A 72 11.50 -6.66 5.29
N ARG A 73 11.80 -7.91 4.90
CA ARG A 73 13.03 -8.21 4.17
C ARG A 73 13.05 -7.53 2.81
N THR A 74 11.95 -7.61 2.04
CA THR A 74 11.82 -6.92 0.75
C THR A 74 12.03 -5.41 0.89
N LEU A 75 11.48 -4.79 1.93
CA LEU A 75 11.67 -3.36 2.17
C LEU A 75 13.13 -2.99 2.48
N LEU A 76 13.83 -3.84 3.24
CA LEU A 76 15.26 -3.66 3.51
C LEU A 76 16.10 -3.80 2.24
N ASP A 77 15.78 -4.78 1.40
CA ASP A 77 16.48 -5.01 0.14
C ASP A 77 16.30 -3.83 -0.81
N LEU A 78 15.06 -3.32 -0.98
CA LEU A 78 14.76 -2.10 -1.75
C LEU A 78 15.53 -0.88 -1.25
N ALA A 79 15.59 -0.69 0.07
CA ALA A 79 16.35 0.42 0.66
C ALA A 79 17.86 0.28 0.42
N SER A 80 18.38 -0.95 0.45
CA SER A 80 19.79 -1.24 0.19
C SER A 80 20.17 -1.00 -1.26
N GLU A 81 19.31 -1.41 -2.21
CA GLU A 81 19.48 -1.17 -3.64
C GLU A 81 19.49 0.32 -3.98
N ARG A 82 18.65 1.13 -3.32
CA ARG A 82 18.63 2.59 -3.51
C ARG A 82 19.90 3.28 -2.98
N ALA A 83 20.51 2.73 -1.94
CA ALA A 83 21.69 3.33 -1.31
C ALA A 83 22.99 3.06 -2.07
N MET A 84 22.98 2.11 -3.02
CA MET A 84 24.10 1.82 -3.94
C MET A 84 24.05 2.73 -5.16
#